data_AF-A0A3F2UYN1-F1
#
_entry.id   AF-A0A3F2UYN1-F1
#
_cell.length_a   1.000
_cell.length_b   1.000
_cell.length_c   1.000
_cell.angle_alpha   90.00
_cell.angle_beta   90.00
_cell.angle_gamma   90.00
#
_symmetry.space_group_name_H-M   'P 1'
#
loop_
_entity.id
_entity.type
_entity.pdbx_description
1 polymer ?
#
loop_
_entity_poly.entity_id
_entity_poly.type
_entity_poly.pdbx_seq_one_letter_code
_entity_poly.pdbx_strand_id
1 'polypeptide(L)'
;MGITVHFEGKLKDESSLESLCKNAEAFAKEMEWPFSLISEQEVKLERVRGEEDWDYIGPVKGIEIFPHEACEPFRLEFDKDLYIQEYTKTQFAPVQIHVLLVDFLRTNQSLFESVEVIDEGEFFDTNDLDLLSKHIQACNEQLEQYLSQPEKYYGPVKLENGRIVDLMEE
;
A
#
# COMPACT_ATOMS: atom_id res chain seq x y z
N MET A 1 -12.51 2.83 -7.08
CA MET A 1 -13.06 1.49 -6.78
C MET A 1 -11.91 0.57 -7.06
N GLY A 2 -11.29 0.06 -6.00
CA GLY A 2 -9.93 -0.44 -6.04
C GLY A 2 -9.82 -1.89 -5.59
N ILE A 3 -8.65 -2.47 -5.84
CA ILE A 3 -8.09 -3.47 -4.92
C ILE A 3 -6.87 -2.84 -4.27
N THR A 4 -7.03 -2.43 -3.02
CA THR A 4 -5.99 -1.88 -2.15
C THR A 4 -5.80 -2.76 -0.92
N VAL A 5 -4.58 -2.73 -0.39
CA VAL A 5 -4.27 -3.24 0.94
C VAL A 5 -4.03 -2.04 1.84
N HIS A 6 -4.93 -1.79 2.76
CA HIS A 6 -4.80 -0.77 3.80
C HIS A 6 -4.14 -1.37 5.03
N PHE A 7 -3.25 -0.62 5.67
CA PHE A 7 -2.64 -1.04 6.92
C PHE A 7 -2.40 0.15 7.84
N GLU A 8 -2.78 -0.03 9.10
CA GLU A 8 -2.65 0.97 10.14
C GLU A 8 -2.12 0.30 11.40
N GLY A 9 -1.17 0.92 12.08
CA GLY A 9 -0.64 0.33 13.29
C GLY A 9 0.46 1.13 13.94
N LYS A 10 0.98 0.56 15.02
CA LYS A 10 2.08 1.13 15.79
C LYS A 10 3.11 0.05 16.07
N LEU A 11 4.38 0.33 15.80
CA LEU A 11 5.47 -0.56 16.17
C LEU A 11 5.73 -0.54 17.68
N LYS A 12 6.30 -1.62 18.19
CA LYS A 12 6.60 -1.74 19.64
C LYS A 12 7.65 -0.73 20.10
N ASP A 13 8.68 -0.54 19.28
CA ASP A 13 9.85 0.29 19.58
C ASP A 13 10.71 0.53 18.32
N GLU A 14 11.73 1.37 18.45
CA GLU A 14 12.68 1.67 17.37
C GLU A 14 13.42 0.41 16.86
N SER A 15 13.64 -0.61 17.71
CA SER A 15 14.28 -1.85 17.27
C SER A 15 13.38 -2.65 16.32
N SER A 16 12.08 -2.55 16.51
CA SER A 16 11.06 -3.11 15.63
C SER A 16 11.01 -2.37 14.29
N LEU A 17 11.19 -1.05 14.29
CA LEU A 17 11.35 -0.26 13.06
C LEU A 17 12.59 -0.67 12.27
N GLU A 18 13.75 -0.75 12.95
CA GLU A 18 14.98 -1.21 12.31
C GLU A 18 14.85 -2.62 11.72
N SER A 19 14.18 -3.52 12.44
CA SER A 19 13.94 -4.89 11.99
C SER A 19 13.00 -4.93 10.79
N LEU A 20 11.92 -4.16 10.81
CA LEU A 20 10.98 -4.06 9.69
C LEU A 20 11.66 -3.53 8.44
N CYS A 21 12.46 -2.45 8.55
CA CYS A 21 13.21 -1.89 7.42
C CYS A 21 14.23 -2.90 6.86
N LYS A 22 14.92 -3.66 7.73
CA LYS A 22 15.83 -4.73 7.28
C LYS A 22 15.10 -5.85 6.56
N ASN A 23 13.93 -6.28 7.07
CA ASN A 23 13.12 -7.31 6.44
C ASN A 23 12.59 -6.85 5.07
N ALA A 24 12.11 -5.61 5.00
CA ALA A 24 11.65 -4.97 3.77
C ALA A 24 12.78 -4.81 2.74
N GLU A 25 13.98 -4.39 3.16
CA GLU A 25 15.15 -4.30 2.29
C GLU A 25 15.59 -5.68 1.77
N ALA A 26 15.62 -6.70 2.63
CA ALA A 26 15.94 -8.06 2.23
C ALA A 26 14.91 -8.61 1.23
N PHE A 27 13.62 -8.39 1.50
CA PHE A 27 12.52 -8.75 0.64
C PHE A 27 12.61 -8.06 -0.73
N ALA A 28 12.82 -6.75 -0.78
CA ALA A 28 13.00 -6.01 -2.03
C ALA A 28 14.21 -6.54 -2.83
N LYS A 29 15.33 -6.83 -2.16
CA LYS A 29 16.52 -7.40 -2.82
C LYS A 29 16.29 -8.80 -3.37
N GLU A 30 15.60 -9.66 -2.64
CA GLU A 30 15.26 -11.02 -3.10
C GLU A 30 14.39 -10.97 -4.36
N MET A 31 13.47 -10.02 -4.42
CA MET A 31 12.56 -9.82 -5.54
C MET A 31 13.16 -8.97 -6.68
N GLU A 32 14.39 -8.49 -6.53
CA GLU A 32 15.05 -7.54 -7.45
C GLU A 32 14.25 -6.23 -7.64
N TRP A 33 13.50 -5.81 -6.62
CA TRP A 33 12.71 -4.59 -6.64
C TRP A 33 13.51 -3.38 -6.18
N PRO A 34 13.40 -2.22 -6.86
CA PRO A 34 13.95 -0.98 -6.35
C PRO A 34 13.33 -0.63 -4.99
N PHE A 35 14.11 0.03 -4.14
CA PHE A 35 13.64 0.57 -2.88
C PHE A 35 14.45 1.82 -2.49
N SER A 36 13.88 2.63 -1.60
CA SER A 36 14.52 3.81 -1.00
C SER A 36 14.25 3.84 0.51
N LEU A 37 15.24 4.25 1.29
CA LEU A 37 15.04 4.50 2.72
C LEU A 37 14.42 5.88 2.91
N ILE A 38 13.46 5.98 3.81
CA ILE A 38 12.81 7.23 4.19
C ILE A 38 13.48 7.75 5.47
N SER A 39 13.92 9.00 5.44
CA SER A 39 14.51 9.68 6.60
C SER A 39 14.38 11.20 6.45
N GLU A 40 13.15 11.68 6.54
CA GLU A 40 12.82 13.11 6.38
C GLU A 40 12.59 13.76 7.74
N GLN A 41 12.97 15.03 7.89
CA GLN A 41 12.85 15.75 9.16
C GLN A 41 11.50 16.45 9.36
N GLU A 42 10.84 16.80 8.25
CA GLU A 42 9.57 17.52 8.27
C GLU A 42 8.73 17.12 7.06
N VAL A 43 7.70 16.32 7.31
CA VAL A 43 6.71 15.87 6.33
C VAL A 43 5.31 16.06 6.91
N LYS A 44 4.36 16.49 6.08
CA LYS A 44 2.94 16.46 6.40
C LYS A 44 2.37 15.12 5.97
N LEU A 45 1.88 14.31 6.91
CA LEU A 45 1.11 13.10 6.62
C LEU A 45 -0.36 13.39 6.88
N GLU A 46 -1.19 13.19 5.87
CA GLU A 46 -2.64 13.32 5.96
C GLU A 46 -3.20 12.01 6.50
N ARG A 47 -3.96 12.10 7.60
CA ARG A 47 -4.46 10.93 8.32
C ARG A 47 -5.87 11.16 8.78
N VAL A 48 -6.62 10.08 8.92
CA VAL A 48 -8.02 10.11 9.36
C VAL A 48 -8.20 9.11 10.48
N ARG A 49 -8.81 9.51 11.59
CA ARG A 49 -9.15 8.61 12.68
C ARG A 49 -10.57 8.88 13.16
N GLY A 50 -11.45 7.90 12.98
CA GLY A 50 -12.85 8.03 13.38
C GLY A 50 -13.59 9.18 12.68
N GLU A 51 -13.35 9.34 11.38
CA GLU A 51 -13.91 10.41 10.52
C GLU A 51 -13.39 11.82 10.81
N GLU A 52 -12.41 11.98 11.70
CA GLU A 52 -11.72 13.25 11.95
C GLU A 52 -10.33 13.26 11.32
N ASP A 53 -9.99 14.38 10.67
CA ASP A 53 -8.65 14.63 10.14
C ASP A 53 -7.65 14.79 11.30
N TRP A 54 -6.56 14.04 11.24
CA TRP A 54 -5.50 14.02 12.24
C TRP A 54 -4.13 14.13 11.58
N ASP A 55 -3.93 15.24 10.86
CA ASP A 55 -2.66 15.52 10.18
C ASP A 55 -1.46 15.47 11.14
N TYR A 56 -0.43 14.76 10.71
CA TYR A 56 0.87 14.76 11.36
C TYR A 56 1.83 15.69 10.63
N ILE A 57 2.60 16.48 11.38
CA ILE A 57 3.73 17.25 10.84
C ILE A 57 4.96 16.95 11.70
N GLY A 58 6.00 16.42 11.08
CA GLY A 58 7.26 16.14 11.78
C GLY A 58 8.15 15.13 11.05
N PRO A 59 9.15 14.56 11.75
CA PRO A 59 10.07 13.62 11.14
C PRO A 59 9.41 12.27 10.86
N VAL A 60 9.82 11.66 9.76
CA VAL A 60 9.36 10.34 9.33
C VAL A 60 10.55 9.45 8.98
N LYS A 61 10.40 8.16 9.24
CA LYS A 61 11.39 7.13 8.94
C LYS A 61 10.71 5.91 8.33
N GLY A 62 11.44 5.16 7.52
CA GLY A 62 10.87 3.96 6.93
C GLY A 62 11.58 3.50 5.68
N ILE A 63 10.82 2.83 4.83
CA ILE A 63 11.27 2.32 3.54
C ILE A 63 10.12 2.34 2.54
N GLU A 64 10.43 2.63 1.29
CA GLU A 64 9.51 2.54 0.17
C GLU A 64 10.07 1.52 -0.83
N ILE A 65 9.23 0.58 -1.24
CA ILE A 65 9.56 -0.46 -2.23
C ILE A 65 8.73 -0.20 -3.49
N PHE A 66 9.26 -0.56 -4.66
CA PHE A 66 8.60 -0.43 -5.95
C PHE A 66 8.35 -1.82 -6.57
N PRO A 67 7.27 -2.53 -6.20
CA PRO A 67 7.11 -3.95 -6.53
C PRO A 67 6.89 -4.21 -8.02
N HIS A 68 6.20 -3.29 -8.69
CA HIS A 68 5.83 -3.41 -10.09
C HIS A 68 5.47 -2.05 -10.69
N GLU A 69 5.64 -1.85 -11.99
CA GLU A 69 5.30 -0.58 -12.67
C GLU A 69 3.79 -0.27 -12.58
N ALA A 70 2.95 -1.30 -12.56
CA ALA A 70 1.50 -1.23 -12.41
C ALA A 70 1.03 -1.38 -10.94
N CYS A 71 1.94 -1.31 -9.97
CA CYS A 71 1.61 -1.23 -8.55
C CYS A 71 1.93 0.18 -8.04
N GLU A 72 1.19 0.62 -7.04
CA GLU A 72 1.63 1.75 -6.22
C GLU A 72 2.90 1.39 -5.43
N PRO A 73 3.71 2.37 -5.04
CA PRO A 73 4.80 2.12 -4.10
C PRO A 73 4.27 1.47 -2.81
N PHE A 74 4.94 0.43 -2.34
CA PHE A 74 4.66 -0.17 -1.04
C PHE A 74 5.46 0.60 0.01
N ARG A 75 4.79 1.56 0.65
CA ARG A 75 5.41 2.54 1.54
C ARG A 75 5.17 2.18 3.00
N LEU A 76 6.25 1.91 3.73
CA LEU A 76 6.26 1.66 5.16
C LEU A 76 6.85 2.88 5.87
N GLU A 77 6.04 3.94 6.01
CA GLU A 77 6.44 5.23 6.57
C GLU A 77 5.85 5.44 7.97
N PHE A 78 6.72 5.68 8.94
CA PHE A 78 6.37 5.82 10.35
C PHE A 78 6.70 7.23 10.83
N ASP A 79 5.81 7.77 11.66
CA ASP A 79 6.07 9.01 12.38
C ASP A 79 7.00 8.83 13.59
N LYS A 80 7.27 9.93 14.29
CA LYS A 80 8.04 9.95 15.55
C LYS A 80 7.49 9.02 16.66
N ASP A 81 6.21 8.67 16.62
CA ASP A 81 5.53 7.83 17.61
C ASP A 81 5.45 6.37 17.12
N LEU A 82 6.15 6.04 16.02
CA LEU A 82 6.22 4.76 15.35
C LEU A 82 4.88 4.26 14.83
N TYR A 83 4.00 5.19 14.50
CA TYR A 83 2.69 4.90 13.96
C TYR A 83 2.67 5.09 12.45
N ILE A 84 1.93 4.20 11.79
CA ILE A 84 1.71 4.15 10.35
C ILE A 84 0.21 4.09 10.06
N GLN A 85 -0.19 4.78 9.00
CA GLN A 85 -1.50 4.64 8.38
C GLN A 85 -1.26 4.82 6.89
N GLU A 86 -1.35 3.73 6.13
CA GLU A 86 -1.01 3.72 4.72
C GLU A 86 -1.83 2.69 3.93
N TYR A 87 -1.70 2.75 2.60
CA TYR A 87 -2.32 1.77 1.72
C TYR A 87 -1.50 1.56 0.45
N THR A 88 -1.74 0.45 -0.24
CA THR A 88 -1.10 0.20 -1.53
C THR A 88 -2.11 -0.40 -2.50
N LYS A 89 -2.39 0.32 -3.58
CA LYS A 89 -3.19 -0.22 -4.69
C LYS A 89 -2.36 -1.20 -5.50
N THR A 90 -2.91 -2.39 -5.68
CA THR A 90 -2.27 -3.53 -6.36
C THR A 90 -3.06 -4.00 -7.59
N GLN A 91 -4.29 -3.50 -7.78
CA GLN A 91 -5.25 -3.91 -8.80
C GLN A 91 -4.69 -4.10 -10.23
N PHE A 92 -3.75 -3.24 -10.64
CA PHE A 92 -3.24 -3.23 -12.02
C PHE A 92 -1.98 -4.08 -12.21
N ALA A 93 -1.39 -4.58 -11.12
CA ALA A 93 -0.23 -5.46 -11.15
C ALA A 93 -0.65 -6.94 -11.27
N PRO A 94 0.28 -7.85 -11.65
CA PRO A 94 0.01 -9.27 -11.55
C PRO A 94 -0.42 -9.67 -10.12
N VAL A 95 -1.42 -10.55 -10.01
CA VAL A 95 -2.02 -10.94 -8.72
C VAL A 95 -1.01 -11.42 -7.68
N GLN A 96 0.12 -11.99 -8.13
CA GLN A 96 1.20 -12.43 -7.25
C GLN A 96 1.84 -11.28 -6.48
N ILE A 97 1.87 -10.06 -7.02
CA ILE A 97 2.37 -8.87 -6.31
C ILE A 97 1.52 -8.61 -5.07
N HIS A 98 0.20 -8.65 -5.20
CA HIS A 98 -0.72 -8.51 -4.08
C HIS A 98 -0.44 -9.55 -3.00
N VAL A 99 -0.37 -10.82 -3.39
CA VAL A 99 -0.10 -11.95 -2.48
C VAL A 99 1.21 -11.73 -1.71
N LEU A 100 2.28 -11.35 -2.41
CA LEU A 100 3.59 -11.10 -1.79
C LEU A 100 3.56 -9.96 -0.78
N LEU A 101 2.85 -8.86 -1.06
CA LEU A 101 2.72 -7.74 -0.12
C LEU A 101 1.89 -8.13 1.11
N VAL A 102 0.78 -8.86 0.91
CA VAL A 102 -0.04 -9.39 2.01
C VAL A 102 0.75 -10.34 2.90
N ASP A 103 1.51 -11.26 2.31
CA ASP A 103 2.37 -12.18 3.05
C ASP A 103 3.49 -11.46 3.80
N PHE A 104 4.07 -10.42 3.20
CA PHE A 104 5.04 -9.56 3.88
C PHE A 104 4.44 -8.91 5.12
N LEU A 105 3.27 -8.27 5.01
CA LEU A 105 2.58 -7.67 6.16
C LEU A 105 2.26 -8.73 7.22
N ARG A 106 1.73 -9.88 6.81
CA ARG A 106 1.35 -11.00 7.69
C ARG A 106 2.53 -11.54 8.49
N THR A 107 3.68 -11.73 7.86
CA THR A 107 4.89 -12.27 8.50
C THR A 107 5.57 -11.27 9.43
N ASN A 108 5.33 -9.97 9.25
CA ASN A 108 5.94 -8.91 10.07
C ASN A 108 5.03 -8.39 11.20
N GLN A 109 3.79 -8.89 11.35
CA GLN A 109 2.84 -8.42 12.38
C GLN A 109 3.43 -8.46 13.79
N SER A 110 4.31 -9.41 14.11
CA SER A 110 4.91 -9.53 15.44
C SER A 110 5.81 -8.35 15.83
N LEU A 111 6.16 -7.46 14.91
CA LEU A 111 6.92 -6.22 15.18
C LEU A 111 6.00 -5.09 15.68
N PHE A 112 4.69 -5.25 15.55
CA PHE A 112 3.71 -4.24 15.94
C PHE A 112 3.19 -4.45 17.36
N GLU A 113 2.97 -3.34 18.08
CA GLU A 113 2.16 -3.30 19.30
C GLU A 113 0.69 -3.56 18.93
N SER A 114 0.24 -2.93 17.84
CA SER A 114 -1.07 -3.12 17.23
C SER A 114 -0.96 -2.88 15.73
N VAL A 115 -1.59 -3.72 14.92
CA VAL A 115 -1.72 -3.52 13.48
C VAL A 115 -3.06 -4.06 13.00
N GLU A 116 -3.71 -3.29 12.15
CA GLU A 116 -4.89 -3.67 11.40
C GLU A 116 -4.52 -3.66 9.92
N VAL A 117 -4.89 -4.72 9.21
CA VAL A 117 -4.73 -4.84 7.77
C VAL A 117 -6.11 -5.08 7.19
N ILE A 118 -6.56 -4.18 6.31
CA ILE A 118 -7.83 -4.28 5.61
C ILE A 118 -7.49 -4.49 4.14
N ASP A 119 -7.76 -5.70 3.66
CA ASP A 119 -7.50 -6.10 2.29
C ASP A 119 -8.81 -6.15 1.50
N GLU A 120 -9.00 -5.20 0.58
CA GLU A 120 -10.18 -5.16 -0.30
C GLU A 120 -10.28 -6.39 -1.23
N GLY A 121 -9.17 -7.11 -1.41
CA GLY A 121 -9.12 -8.38 -2.13
C GLY A 121 -9.54 -9.59 -1.31
N GLU A 122 -9.73 -9.44 0.01
CA GLU A 122 -10.05 -10.49 1.00
C GLU A 122 -9.00 -11.62 1.13
N PHE A 123 -7.85 -11.51 0.49
CA PHE A 123 -6.81 -12.54 0.51
C PHE A 123 -6.12 -12.63 1.88
N PHE A 124 -5.97 -11.51 2.59
CA PHE A 124 -5.35 -11.47 3.92
C PHE A 124 -6.02 -12.42 4.92
N ASP A 125 -7.35 -12.50 4.93
CA ASP A 125 -8.11 -13.33 5.85
C ASP A 125 -8.41 -14.73 5.29
N THR A 126 -8.65 -14.84 3.97
CA THR A 126 -9.13 -16.08 3.35
C THR A 126 -8.01 -16.98 2.82
N ASN A 127 -6.88 -16.39 2.44
CA ASN A 127 -5.82 -17.03 1.68
C ASN A 127 -6.33 -17.68 0.36
N ASP A 128 -7.44 -17.17 -0.20
CA ASP A 128 -8.10 -17.67 -1.41
C ASP A 128 -7.69 -16.84 -2.64
N LEU A 129 -6.80 -17.41 -3.44
CA LEU A 129 -6.28 -16.78 -4.66
C LEU A 129 -7.35 -16.65 -5.75
N ASP A 130 -8.32 -17.58 -5.81
CA ASP A 130 -9.38 -17.55 -6.80
C ASP A 130 -10.38 -16.43 -6.47
N LEU A 131 -10.66 -16.22 -5.17
CA LEU A 131 -11.48 -15.11 -4.69
C LEU A 131 -10.82 -13.77 -5.02
N LEU A 132 -9.54 -13.60 -4.67
CA LEU A 132 -8.77 -12.39 -4.99
C LEU A 132 -8.81 -12.09 -6.50
N SER A 133 -8.58 -13.10 -7.32
CA SER A 133 -8.59 -12.96 -8.79
C SER A 133 -9.96 -12.52 -9.31
N LYS A 134 -11.05 -13.03 -8.73
CA LYS A 134 -12.42 -12.60 -9.07
C LYS A 134 -12.69 -11.16 -8.67
N HIS A 135 -12.22 -10.71 -7.51
CA HIS A 135 -12.37 -9.32 -7.08
C HIS A 135 -11.61 -8.35 -7.99
N ILE A 136 -10.35 -8.66 -8.32
CA ILE A 136 -9.57 -7.88 -9.29
C ILE A 136 -10.28 -7.83 -10.64
N GLN A 137 -10.75 -8.97 -11.16
CA GLN A 137 -11.48 -9.02 -12.42
C GLN A 137 -12.75 -8.17 -12.40
N ALA A 138 -13.56 -8.27 -11.34
CA ALA A 138 -14.79 -7.51 -11.21
C ALA A 138 -14.53 -5.99 -11.18
N CYS A 139 -13.51 -5.54 -10.46
CA CYS A 139 -13.11 -4.12 -10.44
C CYS A 139 -12.65 -3.64 -11.82
N ASN A 140 -11.87 -4.46 -12.54
CA ASN A 140 -11.40 -4.12 -13.88
C ASN A 140 -12.54 -4.07 -14.92
N GLU A 141 -13.48 -5.02 -14.88
CA GLU A 141 -14.66 -5.01 -15.74
C GLU A 141 -15.53 -3.76 -15.52
N GLN A 142 -15.65 -3.31 -14.28
CA GLN A 142 -16.36 -2.06 -13.98
C GLN A 142 -15.59 -0.83 -14.46
N LEU A 143 -14.26 -0.81 -14.32
CA LEU A 143 -13.43 0.27 -14.87
C LEU A 143 -13.57 0.37 -16.39
N GLU A 144 -13.55 -0.77 -17.09
CA GLU A 144 -13.74 -0.83 -18.54
C GLU A 144 -15.09 -0.23 -18.99
N GLN A 145 -16.15 -0.39 -18.19
CA GLN A 145 -17.46 0.23 -18.48
C GLN A 145 -17.42 1.77 -18.45
N TYR A 146 -16.61 2.36 -17.58
CA TYR A 146 -16.40 3.80 -17.58
C TYR A 146 -15.52 4.23 -18.76
N LEU A 147 -14.42 3.50 -19.01
CA LEU A 147 -13.48 3.80 -20.08
C LEU A 147 -14.05 3.58 -21.50
N SER A 148 -15.22 2.93 -21.63
CA SER A 148 -15.95 2.86 -22.89
C SER A 148 -16.60 4.19 -23.33
N GLN A 149 -16.53 5.23 -22.49
CA GLN A 149 -16.96 6.61 -22.77
C GLN A 149 -15.73 7.54 -22.79
N PRO A 150 -14.83 7.42 -23.79
CA PRO A 150 -13.54 8.11 -23.81
C PRO A 150 -13.65 9.64 -23.91
N GLU A 151 -14.80 10.17 -24.34
CA GLU A 151 -15.10 11.60 -24.34
C GLU A 151 -15.39 12.19 -22.94
N LYS A 152 -15.54 11.33 -21.93
CA LYS A 152 -15.85 11.73 -20.56
C LYS A 152 -14.82 11.21 -19.56
N TYR A 153 -14.23 10.05 -19.83
CA TYR A 153 -13.43 9.31 -18.87
C TYR A 153 -12.11 8.84 -19.47
N TYR A 154 -11.04 8.93 -18.67
CA TYR A 154 -9.74 8.35 -19.01
C TYR A 154 -9.02 7.81 -17.76
N GLY A 155 -8.13 6.83 -17.96
CA GLY A 155 -7.38 6.18 -16.89
C GLY A 155 -6.97 4.75 -17.23
N PRO A 156 -6.29 4.03 -16.31
CA PRO A 156 -5.76 4.56 -15.05
C PRO A 156 -4.58 5.53 -15.28
N VAL A 157 -4.40 6.49 -14.37
CA VAL A 157 -3.32 7.49 -14.44
C VAL A 157 -2.39 7.33 -13.24
N LYS A 158 -1.09 7.15 -13.50
CA LYS A 158 -0.06 7.13 -12.46
C LYS A 158 0.44 8.56 -12.21
N LEU A 159 0.30 9.03 -10.97
CA LEU A 159 0.74 10.34 -10.52
C LEU A 159 2.25 10.36 -10.27
N GLU A 160 2.84 11.55 -10.10
CA GLU A 160 4.29 11.72 -9.85
C GLU A 160 4.78 11.00 -8.59
N ASN A 161 3.93 10.90 -7.56
CA ASN A 161 4.22 10.16 -6.33
C ASN A 161 3.99 8.64 -6.48
N GLY A 162 3.68 8.15 -7.68
CA GLY A 162 3.45 6.74 -7.97
C GLY A 162 2.05 6.23 -7.63
N ARG A 163 1.18 7.05 -7.01
CA ARG A 163 -0.24 6.70 -6.78
C ARG A 163 -0.97 6.53 -8.10
N ILE A 164 -1.99 5.67 -8.10
CA ILE A 164 -2.76 5.38 -9.30
C ILE A 164 -4.20 5.83 -9.08
N VAL A 165 -4.63 6.77 -9.92
CA VAL A 165 -6.03 7.18 -10.02
C VAL A 165 -6.71 6.28 -11.05
N ASP A 166 -7.73 5.55 -10.63
CA ASP A 166 -8.44 4.59 -11.49
C ASP A 166 -9.05 5.29 -12.72
N LEU A 167 -9.67 6.45 -12.49
CA LEU A 167 -10.50 7.16 -13.46
C LEU A 167 -10.42 8.66 -13.23
N MET A 168 -10.24 9.41 -14.31
CA MET A 168 -10.32 10.88 -14.35
C MET A 168 -11.46 11.31 -15.29
N GLU A 169 -12.06 12.46 -15.00
CA GLU A 169 -13.07 13.10 -15.85
C GLU A 169 -12.44 14.28 -16.62
N GLU A 170 -12.89 14.52 -17.85
CA GLU A 170 -12.58 15.75 -18.62
C GLU A 170 -13.38 16.97 -18.15
#